data_AF-K9AFC1-F1
#
_entry.id   AF-K9AFC1-F1
#
_cell.length_a   1.000
_cell.length_b   1.000
_cell.length_c   1.000
_cell.angle_alpha   90.00
_cell.angle_beta   90.00
_cell.angle_gamma   90.00
#
_symmetry.space_group_name_H-M   'P 1'
#
loop_
_entity.id
_entity.type
_entity.pdbx_description
1 polymer ?
#
loop_
_entity_poly.entity_id
_entity_poly.type
_entity_poly.pdbx_seq_one_letter_code
_entity_poly.pdbx_strand_id
1 'polypeptide(L)' 'MNNDFEADHVQALLRSLLNSDKTDFTTKFALICLIKNKVENKGLGKVAQETDQSKAQAAIMVSCARFYLAGHDKRLRN' A
#
# COMPACT_ATOMS: atom_id res chain seq x y z
N MET A 1 19.58 9.88 2.25
CA MET A 1 18.82 9.88 3.50
C MET A 1 17.38 10.13 3.12
N ASN A 2 16.50 9.14 3.19
CA ASN A 2 15.07 9.43 3.24
C ASN A 2 14.89 10.30 4.48
N ASN A 3 14.46 11.54 4.31
CA ASN A 3 14.23 12.44 5.43
C ASN A 3 13.17 11.79 6.31
N ASP A 4 13.48 11.51 7.58
CA ASP A 4 12.58 10.77 8.50
C ASP A 4 11.14 11.34 8.49
N PHE A 5 11.03 12.64 8.23
CA PHE A 5 9.78 13.36 7.99
C PHE A 5 8.87 12.78 6.88
N GLU A 6 9.44 12.41 5.73
CA GLU A 6 8.66 11.83 4.62
C GLU A 6 8.19 10.41 4.94
N ALA A 7 9.03 9.64 5.63
CA ALA A 7 8.68 8.29 6.07
C ALA A 7 7.53 8.34 7.10
N ASP A 8 7.59 9.26 8.06
CA ASP A 8 6.55 9.48 9.06
C ASP A 8 5.22 9.92 8.42
N HIS A 9 5.27 10.80 7.43
CA HIS A 9 4.08 11.22 6.67
C HIS A 9 3.43 10.07 5.91
N VAL A 10 4.23 9.25 5.21
CA VAL A 10 3.71 8.07 4.50
C VAL A 10 3.11 7.06 5.49
N GLN A 11 3.76 6.84 6.63
CA GLN A 11 3.25 5.95 7.66
C GLN A 11 1.94 6.46 8.28
N ALA A 12 1.84 7.77 8.55
CA ALA A 12 0.62 8.40 9.06
C ALA A 12 -0.54 8.27 8.05
N LEU A 13 -0.27 8.50 6.77
CA LEU A 13 -1.26 8.32 5.69
C LEU A 13 -1.76 6.87 5.63
N LEU A 14 -0.86 5.89 5.63
CA LEU A 14 -1.23 4.47 5.59
C LEU A 14 -2.08 4.08 6.81
N ARG A 15 -1.69 4.53 8.02
CA ARG A 15 -2.49 4.30 9.25
C ARG A 15 -3.87 4.93 9.15
N SER A 16 -3.97 6.16 8.64
CA SER A 16 -5.25 6.85 8.47
C SER A 16 -6.18 6.10 7.52
N LEU A 17 -5.65 5.57 6.42
CA LEU A 17 -6.44 4.85 5.42
C LEU A 17 -6.89 3.47 5.93
N LEU A 18 -6.02 2.75 6.65
CA LEU A 18 -6.35 1.44 7.22
C LEU A 18 -7.41 1.56 8.34
N ASN A 19 -7.38 2.63 9.12
CA ASN A 19 -8.32 2.86 10.21
C ASN A 19 -9.59 3.62 9.81
N SER A 20 -9.69 4.11 8.57
CA SER A 20 -10.83 4.87 8.08
C SER A 20 -12.03 3.96 7.78
N ASP A 21 -13.21 4.31 8.28
CA ASP A 21 -14.47 3.64 7.92
C ASP A 21 -14.95 3.98 6.51
N LYS A 22 -14.40 5.04 5.91
CA LYS A 22 -14.70 5.45 4.52
C LYS A 22 -13.88 4.66 3.49
N THR A 23 -12.87 3.92 3.94
CA THR A 23 -12.00 3.13 3.07
C THR A 23 -12.55 1.70 3.05
N ASP A 24 -12.96 1.24 1.87
CA ASP A 24 -13.52 -0.09 1.72
C ASP A 24 -12.47 -1.20 1.94
N PHE A 25 -12.95 -2.41 2.20
CA PHE A 25 -12.11 -3.58 2.45
C PHE A 25 -11.10 -3.85 1.33
N THR A 26 -11.50 -3.72 0.06
CA THR A 26 -10.63 -4.00 -1.09
C THR A 26 -9.48 -3.02 -1.16
N THR A 27 -9.76 -1.74 -0.90
CA THR A 27 -8.72 -0.70 -0.82
C THR A 27 -7.76 -0.98 0.34
N LYS A 28 -8.27 -1.32 1.53
CA LYS A 28 -7.42 -1.69 2.68
C LYS A 28 -6.55 -2.91 2.38
N PHE A 29 -7.13 -3.91 1.72
CA PHE A 29 -6.43 -5.12 1.32
C PHE A 29 -5.32 -4.81 0.30
N ALA A 30 -5.58 -3.95 -0.68
CA ALA A 30 -4.57 -3.47 -1.63
C ALA A 30 -3.39 -2.78 -0.91
N LEU A 31 -3.70 -1.91 0.06
CA LEU A 31 -2.68 -1.24 0.88
C LEU A 31 -1.84 -2.24 1.68
N ILE A 32 -2.45 -3.30 2.23
CA ILE A 32 -1.72 -4.38 2.90
C ILE A 32 -0.74 -5.08 1.95
N CYS A 33 -1.17 -5.43 0.73
CA CYS A 33 -0.29 -6.02 -0.28
C CYS A 33 0.89 -5.09 -0.63
N LEU A 34 0.63 -3.78 -0.74
CA LEU A 34 1.66 -2.77 -1.00
C LEU A 34 2.67 -2.67 0.14
N ILE A 35 2.21 -2.60 1.40
CA ILE A 35 3.07 -2.54 2.59
C ILE A 35 3.98 -3.76 2.64
N LYS A 36 3.43 -4.97 2.49
CA LYS A 36 4.22 -6.21 2.46
C LYS A 36 5.27 -6.17 1.34
N ASN A 37 4.92 -5.67 0.16
CA ASN A 37 5.84 -5.65 -0.97
C ASN A 37 6.95 -4.58 -0.86
N LYS A 38 6.60 -3.37 -0.42
CA LYS A 38 7.49 -2.19 -0.50
C LYS A 38 8.09 -1.76 0.83
N VAL A 39 7.38 -1.95 1.94
CA VAL A 39 7.84 -1.60 3.28
C VAL A 39 8.55 -2.78 3.93
N GLU A 40 7.92 -3.97 3.89
CA GLU A 40 8.53 -5.20 4.42
C GLU A 40 9.49 -5.88 3.42
N ASN A 41 9.65 -5.30 2.22
CA ASN A 41 10.51 -5.77 1.14
C ASN A 41 10.27 -7.25 0.73
N LYS A 42 9.02 -7.73 0.84
CA LYS A 42 8.66 -9.10 0.44
C LYS A 42 8.45 -9.18 -1.07
N GLY A 43 9.00 -10.22 -1.69
CA GLY A 43 8.70 -10.52 -3.09
C GLY A 43 7.22 -10.85 -3.32
N LEU A 44 6.71 -10.60 -4.53
CA LEU A 44 5.30 -10.83 -4.89
C LEU A 44 4.80 -12.25 -4.59
N GLY A 45 5.66 -13.27 -4.70
CA GLY A 45 5.30 -14.65 -4.36
C GLY A 45 5.03 -14.83 -2.85
N LYS A 46 5.77 -14.13 -1.99
CA LYS A 46 5.56 -14.19 -0.54
C LYS A 46 4.32 -13.40 -0.13
N VAL A 47 4.09 -12.24 -0.76
CA VAL A 47 2.84 -11.48 -0.58
C VAL A 47 1.64 -12.34 -0.93
N ALA A 48 1.65 -12.94 -2.13
CA ALA A 48 0.61 -13.85 -2.61
C ALA A 48 0.31 -15.00 -1.63
N GLN A 49 1.35 -15.63 -1.08
CA GLN A 49 1.21 -16.69 -0.07
C GLN A 49 0.57 -16.16 1.23
N GLU A 50 1.01 -15.01 1.74
CA GLU A 50 0.53 -14.46 3.01
C GLU A 50 -0.88 -13.85 2.91
N THR A 51 -1.32 -13.51 1.71
CA THR A 51 -2.62 -12.88 1.47
C THR A 51 -3.62 -13.82 0.79
N ASP A 52 -3.27 -15.10 0.64
CA ASP A 52 -4.10 -16.14 0.01
C ASP A 52 -4.58 -15.77 -1.41
N GLN A 53 -3.63 -15.39 -2.26
CA GLN A 53 -3.88 -14.96 -3.63
C GLN A 53 -2.83 -15.53 -4.59
N SER A 54 -3.11 -15.49 -5.90
CA SER A 54 -2.09 -15.74 -6.91
C SER A 54 -1.06 -14.59 -6.99
N LYS A 55 0.14 -14.89 -7.49
CA LYS A 55 1.18 -13.88 -7.74
C LYS A 55 0.70 -12.75 -8.66
N ALA A 56 -0.15 -13.06 -9.64
CA ALA A 56 -0.73 -12.08 -10.54
C ALA A 56 -1.71 -11.15 -9.82
N GLN A 57 -2.61 -11.70 -8.99
CA GLN A 57 -3.52 -10.91 -8.16
C GLN A 57 -2.75 -10.00 -7.19
N ALA A 58 -1.71 -10.50 -6.52
CA ALA A 58 -0.86 -9.69 -5.66
C ALA A 58 -0.21 -8.52 -6.43
N ALA A 59 0.25 -8.74 -7.66
CA ALA A 59 0.81 -7.68 -8.50
C ALA A 59 -0.23 -6.60 -8.88
N ILE A 60 -1.47 -7.03 -9.17
CA ILE A 60 -2.59 -6.13 -9.43
C ILE A 60 -2.90 -5.31 -8.17
N MET A 61 -3.04 -5.94 -7.01
CA MET A 61 -3.35 -5.26 -5.75
C MET A 61 -2.28 -4.23 -5.37
N VAL A 62 -1.00 -4.57 -5.50
CA VAL A 62 0.12 -3.63 -5.30
C VAL A 62 0.00 -2.44 -6.26
N SER A 63 -0.35 -2.68 -7.51
CA SER A 63 -0.52 -1.62 -8.50
C SER A 63 -1.71 -0.71 -8.18
N CYS A 64 -2.87 -1.28 -7.85
CA CYS A 64 -4.08 -0.54 -7.45
C CYS A 64 -3.80 0.36 -6.23
N ALA A 65 -3.11 -0.16 -5.21
CA ALA A 65 -2.73 0.62 -4.04
C ALA A 65 -1.84 1.82 -4.38
N ARG A 66 -0.86 1.63 -5.28
CA ARG A 66 -0.01 2.74 -5.75
C ARG A 66 -0.82 3.83 -6.46
N PHE A 67 -1.72 3.43 -7.35
CA PHE A 67 -2.60 4.37 -8.05
C PHE A 67 -3.52 5.12 -7.08
N TYR A 68 -4.09 4.41 -6.11
CA TYR A 68 -4.95 5.01 -5.09
C TYR A 68 -4.22 6.06 -4.26
N LEU A 69 -3.01 5.75 -3.77
CA LEU A 69 -2.19 6.69 -3.00
C LEU A 69 -1.78 7.91 -3.83
N ALA A 70 -1.39 7.71 -5.10
CA ALA A 70 -1.05 8.82 -6.00
C ALA A 70 -2.26 9.73 -6.29
N GLY A 71 -3.48 9.19 -6.26
CA GLY A 71 -4.71 9.98 -6.37
C GLY A 71 -5.13 10.68 -5.07
N HIS A 72 -4.85 10.06 -3.92
CA HIS A 72 -5.19 10.59 -2.60
C HIS A 72 -4.24 11.70 -2.13
N ASP A 73 -2.96 11.58 -2.48
CA ASP A 73 -1.96 12.59 -2.17
C ASP A 73 -1.68 13.48 -3.38
N LYS A 74 -2.43 14.60 -3.47
CA LYS A 74 -2.19 15.63 -4.50
C LYS A 74 -0.79 16.25 -4.44
N ARG A 75 0.01 15.99 -3.38
CA ARG A 75 1.39 16.50 -3.23
C ARG A 75 2.43 15.59 -3.89
N LEU A 76 2.09 14.34 -4.23
CA LEU A 76 2.97 13.44 -5.00
C LEU A 76 2.93 13.70 -6.53
N ARG A 77 2.21 14.73 -6.97
CA ARG A 77 2.05 15.13 -8.38
C ARG A 77 3.06 16.18 -8.86
N ASN A 78 3.96 16.67 -8.00
CA ASN A 78 4.94 17.70 -8.32
C ASN A 78 6.37 17.20 -8.15
#